data_AF-A0A0F9BG42-F1
#
_entry.id   AF-A0A0F9BG42-F1
#
_cell.length_a   1.000
_cell.length_b   1.000
_cell.length_c   1.000
_cell.angle_alpha   90.00
_cell.angle_beta   90.00
_cell.angle_gamma   90.00
#
_symmetry.space_group_name_H-M   'P 1'
#
loop_
_entity.id
_entity.type
_entity.pdbx_description
1 polymer ?
#
loop_
_entity_poly.entity_id
_entity_poly.type
_entity_poly.pdbx_seq_one_letter_code
_entity_poly.pdbx_strand_id
1 'polypeptide(L)'
;VSVAGAGDTLVLWDETSAIIATTSTVTGGTWATATTLGGTGARTIRYWYLPTWSTIETFADVGLHGTVGVTPLTTSVIIHRIKVLTSGTTKRNAGIISATATSDGTVTAQIAVNNGRSKMAIFGVPSGHTFQLADYYGSVLKAAAALRCNFTLLYNPEPETQTLMFNHAHDWGLDTTGNSWFEKPFKIPKRFPGPCIIKLQANATAADTTVIGGFNGVVTHDALLAQTPG
;
A
#
# COMPACT_ATOMS: atom_id res chain seq x y z
N VAL A 1 -8.30 -1.87 -9.84
CA VAL A 1 -8.61 -2.97 -10.76
C VAL A 1 -7.44 -3.91 -10.70
N SER A 2 -7.44 -4.75 -9.67
CA SER A 2 -6.68 -6.00 -9.63
C SER A 2 -7.69 -7.13 -9.88
N VAL A 3 -7.25 -8.17 -10.57
CA VAL A 3 -8.02 -9.39 -10.88
C VAL A 3 -7.18 -10.55 -10.34
N ALA A 4 -7.75 -11.45 -9.53
CA ALA A 4 -7.05 -12.63 -8.97
C ALA A 4 -7.76 -13.94 -9.35
N GLY A 5 -7.05 -15.07 -9.38
CA GLY A 5 -7.61 -16.39 -9.75
C GLY A 5 -8.20 -17.20 -8.59
N ALA A 6 -8.61 -18.44 -8.86
CA ALA A 6 -9.27 -19.33 -7.90
C ALA A 6 -8.29 -19.98 -6.92
N GLY A 7 -8.56 -19.85 -5.61
CA GLY A 7 -7.64 -20.33 -4.57
C GLY A 7 -6.49 -19.37 -4.28
N ASP A 8 -6.41 -18.26 -5.01
CA ASP A 8 -5.57 -17.13 -4.62
C ASP A 8 -6.27 -16.35 -3.51
N THR A 9 -5.55 -16.15 -2.40
CA THR A 9 -5.83 -15.05 -1.49
C THR A 9 -5.73 -13.78 -2.32
N LEU A 10 -6.85 -13.12 -2.60
CA LEU A 10 -6.89 -11.87 -3.34
C LEU A 10 -6.09 -10.83 -2.57
N VAL A 11 -4.83 -10.65 -2.96
CA VAL A 11 -3.92 -9.64 -2.43
C VAL A 11 -4.41 -8.28 -2.90
N LEU A 12 -5.35 -7.69 -2.16
CA LEU A 12 -5.19 -6.26 -1.88
C LEU A 12 -3.93 -6.07 -1.04
N TRP A 13 -3.58 -7.08 -0.21
CA TRP A 13 -2.32 -7.37 0.49
C TRP A 13 -2.28 -8.87 0.88
N ASP A 14 -1.10 -9.49 0.93
CA ASP A 14 -0.88 -10.93 1.21
C ASP A 14 -0.88 -11.17 2.71
N GLU A 15 -1.65 -12.17 3.15
CA GLU A 15 -1.87 -12.57 4.54
C GLU A 15 -0.71 -13.42 5.11
N THR A 16 0.31 -13.73 4.31
CA THR A 16 1.53 -14.46 4.75
C THR A 16 2.66 -13.54 5.22
N SER A 17 2.43 -12.23 5.16
CA SER A 17 3.47 -11.21 5.17
C SER A 17 3.41 -10.33 6.42
N ALA A 18 4.31 -10.58 7.37
CA ALA A 18 4.63 -9.63 8.43
C ALA A 18 5.08 -8.31 7.81
N ILE A 19 4.60 -7.17 8.31
CA ILE A 19 5.21 -5.89 7.95
C ILE A 19 6.44 -5.71 8.83
N ILE A 20 7.54 -6.37 8.46
CA ILE A 20 8.82 -6.12 9.11
C ILE A 20 9.43 -4.91 8.39
N ALA A 21 9.65 -3.83 9.15
CA ALA A 21 10.42 -2.70 8.70
C ALA A 21 11.85 -3.14 8.34
N THR A 22 12.10 -3.46 7.08
CA THR A 22 13.45 -3.66 6.54
C THR A 22 13.58 -3.10 5.13
N THR A 23 14.82 -2.99 4.68
CA THR A 23 15.24 -2.57 3.32
C THR A 23 14.26 -3.10 2.28
N SER A 24 13.89 -2.33 1.25
CA SER A 24 13.04 -2.86 0.18
C SER A 24 13.85 -3.04 -1.10
N THR A 25 13.81 -4.22 -1.72
CA THR A 25 14.31 -4.49 -3.08
C THR A 25 13.17 -4.29 -4.08
N VAL A 26 13.40 -3.56 -5.17
CA VAL A 26 12.57 -3.72 -6.38
C VAL A 26 13.11 -4.95 -7.07
N THR A 27 12.34 -6.01 -7.35
CA THR A 27 12.92 -7.27 -7.87
C THR A 27 12.41 -7.68 -9.25
N GLY A 28 13.37 -8.08 -10.09
CA GLY A 28 13.31 -9.14 -11.09
C GLY A 28 14.75 -9.60 -11.39
N GLY A 29 15.01 -10.82 -11.88
CA GLY A 29 16.20 -11.20 -12.67
C GLY A 29 17.65 -11.03 -12.13
N THR A 30 18.51 -11.98 -12.51
CA THR A 30 19.88 -12.19 -12.00
C THR A 30 20.83 -10.99 -12.12
N TRP A 31 21.55 -10.76 -11.01
CA TRP A 31 22.52 -9.69 -10.76
C TRP A 31 23.52 -9.46 -11.89
N ALA A 32 23.36 -8.35 -12.60
CA ALA A 32 24.45 -7.76 -13.37
C ALA A 32 24.46 -6.25 -13.09
N THR A 33 25.67 -5.74 -12.91
CA THR A 33 26.11 -4.36 -12.68
C THR A 33 25.63 -3.37 -13.76
N ALA A 34 24.31 -3.23 -13.94
CA ALA A 34 23.73 -2.33 -14.92
C ALA A 34 23.93 -0.88 -14.47
N THR A 35 25.02 -0.26 -14.89
CA THR A 35 25.31 1.17 -14.68
C THR A 35 24.53 2.09 -15.61
N THR A 36 23.68 1.51 -16.48
CA THR A 36 22.88 2.24 -17.47
C THR A 36 21.39 2.00 -17.21
N LEU A 37 20.59 3.07 -17.27
CA LEU A 37 19.13 2.98 -17.22
C LEU A 37 18.66 2.04 -18.34
N GLY A 38 17.96 0.97 -17.96
CA GLY A 38 17.63 -0.13 -18.86
C GLY A 38 16.13 -0.22 -19.16
N GLY A 39 15.79 -0.79 -20.31
CA GLY A 39 14.42 -1.15 -20.66
C GLY A 39 13.66 -0.14 -21.52
N THR A 40 12.62 -0.64 -22.17
CA THR A 40 11.68 0.12 -23.00
C THR A 40 10.61 0.83 -22.16
N GLY A 41 10.35 0.32 -20.94
CA GLY A 41 9.35 0.79 -19.97
C GLY A 41 9.84 1.89 -19.02
N ALA A 42 9.41 1.84 -17.75
CA ALA A 42 9.80 2.81 -16.73
C ALA A 42 11.32 2.76 -16.48
N ARG A 43 11.96 3.93 -16.35
CA ARG A 43 13.41 4.09 -16.14
C ARG A 43 13.76 4.71 -14.80
N THR A 44 12.92 5.58 -14.28
CA THR A 44 13.11 6.16 -12.95
C THR A 44 11.78 6.18 -12.24
N ILE A 45 11.78 5.80 -10.96
CA ILE A 45 10.63 5.96 -10.09
C ILE A 45 10.99 6.87 -8.91
N ARG A 46 9.97 7.57 -8.42
CA ARG A 46 9.98 8.21 -7.11
C ARG A 46 9.15 7.38 -6.16
N TYR A 47 9.66 7.15 -4.96
CA TYR A 47 8.90 6.54 -3.89
C TYR A 47 8.86 7.47 -2.68
N TRP A 48 7.69 7.53 -2.05
CA TRP A 48 7.46 8.23 -0.79
C TRP A 48 7.42 7.21 0.31
N TYR A 49 8.16 7.47 1.38
CA TYR A 49 8.39 6.49 2.42
C TYR A 49 8.64 7.17 3.77
N LEU A 50 8.52 6.37 4.81
CA LEU A 50 8.90 6.74 6.16
C LEU A 50 10.28 6.13 6.47
N PRO A 51 11.34 6.93 6.68
CA PRO A 51 12.67 6.39 7.01
C PRO A 51 12.66 5.63 8.35
N THR A 52 12.04 6.24 9.35
CA THR A 52 11.84 5.72 10.71
C THR A 52 10.48 6.18 11.22
N TRP A 53 9.89 5.52 12.21
CA TRP A 53 8.63 5.98 12.80
C TRP A 53 8.71 7.38 13.42
N SER A 54 9.89 7.85 13.80
CA SER A 54 10.12 9.18 14.36
C SER A 54 10.36 10.28 13.32
N THR A 55 10.44 9.95 12.03
CA THR A 55 10.70 10.91 10.95
C THR A 55 9.47 11.09 10.09
N ILE A 56 9.27 12.30 9.57
CA ILE A 56 8.16 12.55 8.64
C ILE A 56 8.42 11.88 7.28
N GLU A 57 7.35 11.71 6.51
CA GLU A 57 7.44 11.18 5.14
C GLU A 57 8.45 11.99 4.32
N THR A 58 9.29 11.27 3.59
CA THR A 58 10.22 11.83 2.60
C THR A 58 10.09 11.07 1.28
N PHE A 59 10.91 11.44 0.29
CA PHE A 59 10.95 10.75 -0.99
C PHE A 59 12.38 10.53 -1.47
N ALA A 60 12.54 9.52 -2.32
CA ALA A 60 13.78 9.29 -3.05
C ALA A 60 13.48 8.79 -4.46
N ASP A 61 14.46 8.98 -5.34
CA ASP A 61 14.41 8.55 -6.72
C ASP A 61 15.35 7.36 -6.93
N VAL A 62 14.89 6.36 -7.68
CA VAL A 62 15.69 5.18 -8.02
C VAL A 62 15.60 4.90 -9.52
N GLY A 63 16.76 4.63 -10.11
CA GLY A 63 16.88 4.17 -11.49
C GLY A 63 16.51 2.70 -11.61
N LEU A 64 15.73 2.35 -12.63
CA LEU A 64 15.36 0.98 -12.96
C LEU A 64 16.26 0.43 -14.07
N HIS A 65 16.58 -0.86 -13.95
CA HIS A 65 17.48 -1.56 -14.87
C HIS A 65 16.75 -2.68 -15.62
N GLY A 66 15.58 -2.35 -16.18
CA GLY A 66 14.75 -3.29 -16.92
C GLY A 66 14.14 -4.35 -15.99
N THR A 67 14.48 -5.60 -16.22
CA THR A 67 14.00 -6.73 -15.42
C THR A 67 14.90 -7.05 -14.24
N VAL A 68 16.00 -6.31 -14.01
CA VAL A 68 16.92 -6.54 -12.89
C VAL A 68 16.48 -5.76 -11.64
N GLY A 69 16.59 -6.40 -10.49
CA GLY A 69 16.20 -5.84 -9.21
C GLY A 69 17.15 -4.73 -8.76
N VAL A 70 16.60 -3.72 -8.09
CA VAL A 70 17.33 -2.56 -7.60
C VAL A 70 17.04 -2.39 -6.11
N THR A 71 18.09 -2.40 -5.31
CA THR A 71 18.03 -2.06 -3.88
C THR A 71 18.36 -0.58 -3.72
N PRO A 72 17.43 0.26 -3.28
CA PRO A 72 17.74 1.64 -2.95
C PRO A 72 18.70 1.71 -1.76
N LEU A 73 19.54 2.75 -1.73
CA LEU A 73 20.48 2.99 -0.61
C LEU A 73 19.77 3.42 0.67
N THR A 74 18.53 3.90 0.56
CA THR A 74 17.73 4.38 1.68
C THR A 74 16.94 3.24 2.31
N THR A 75 16.97 3.14 3.64
CA THR A 75 16.09 2.28 4.41
C THR A 75 14.74 2.96 4.66
N SER A 76 13.69 2.16 4.79
CA SER A 76 12.34 2.64 5.08
C SER A 76 11.59 1.65 5.96
N VAL A 77 10.79 2.15 6.91
CA VAL A 77 9.88 1.31 7.70
C VAL A 77 8.57 1.03 6.95
N ILE A 78 8.17 1.92 6.04
CA ILE A 78 7.03 1.72 5.15
C ILE A 78 7.16 2.60 3.89
N ILE A 79 6.65 2.10 2.76
CA ILE A 79 6.50 2.86 1.52
C ILE A 79 5.02 3.22 1.37
N HIS A 80 4.71 4.49 1.13
CA HIS A 80 3.34 4.97 0.98
C HIS A 80 2.89 5.04 -0.47
N ARG A 81 3.83 5.30 -1.38
CA ARG A 81 3.52 5.48 -2.80
C ARG A 81 4.76 5.28 -3.65
N ILE A 82 4.56 4.75 -4.85
CA ILE A 82 5.56 4.75 -5.93
C ILE A 82 4.97 5.37 -7.20
N LYS A 83 5.77 6.14 -7.94
CA LYS A 83 5.39 6.84 -9.18
C LYS A 83 6.50 6.75 -10.21
N VAL A 84 6.15 6.50 -11.47
CA VAL A 84 7.09 6.58 -12.60
C VAL A 84 7.37 8.06 -12.92
N LEU A 85 8.66 8.43 -12.96
CA LEU A 85 9.13 9.76 -13.36
C LEU A 85 9.56 9.79 -14.83
N THR A 86 10.35 8.81 -15.26
CA THR A 86 10.87 8.74 -16.63
C THR A 86 10.60 7.37 -17.23
N SER A 87 10.49 7.31 -18.56
CA SER A 87 10.28 6.08 -19.31
C SER A 87 11.13 6.07 -20.57
N GLY A 88 11.33 4.88 -21.11
CA GLY A 88 11.99 4.65 -22.39
C GLY A 88 11.05 4.86 -23.56
N THR A 89 11.20 4.00 -24.57
CA THR A 89 10.53 4.14 -25.87
C THR A 89 9.02 3.94 -25.83
N THR A 90 8.48 3.19 -24.87
CA THR A 90 7.01 2.95 -24.79
C THR A 90 6.24 4.11 -24.18
N LYS A 91 6.94 5.15 -23.68
CA LYS A 91 6.36 6.31 -22.96
C LYS A 91 5.51 5.94 -21.73
N ARG A 92 5.58 4.68 -21.28
CA ARG A 92 4.75 4.11 -20.19
C ARG A 92 5.48 2.96 -19.47
N ASN A 93 4.95 2.55 -18.33
CA ASN A 93 5.40 1.33 -17.68
C ASN A 93 5.02 0.09 -18.52
N ALA A 94 6.00 -0.69 -18.94
CA ALA A 94 5.82 -1.87 -19.80
C ALA A 94 5.70 -3.18 -19.01
N GLY A 95 5.99 -3.17 -17.71
CA GLY A 95 5.94 -4.35 -16.84
C GLY A 95 5.29 -4.04 -15.50
N ILE A 96 5.33 -5.01 -14.58
CA ILE A 96 4.95 -4.78 -13.19
C ILE A 96 6.18 -4.24 -12.45
N ILE A 97 5.99 -3.19 -11.64
CA ILE A 97 7.02 -2.68 -10.73
C ILE A 97 6.54 -2.98 -9.31
N SER A 98 7.26 -3.83 -8.59
CA SER A 98 6.97 -4.16 -7.19
C SER A 98 8.08 -3.64 -6.30
N ALA A 99 7.73 -2.97 -5.19
CA ALA A 99 8.61 -2.78 -4.05
C ALA A 99 8.41 -3.97 -3.12
N THR A 100 9.49 -4.64 -2.77
CA THR A 100 9.46 -5.88 -2.00
C THR A 100 10.33 -5.71 -0.77
N ALA A 101 9.86 -6.01 0.44
CA ALA A 101 10.70 -6.00 1.63
C ALA A 101 11.77 -7.09 1.54
N THR A 102 13.00 -6.75 1.91
CA THR A 102 14.18 -7.60 1.70
C THR A 102 14.26 -8.70 2.76
N SER A 103 13.67 -8.50 3.95
CA SER A 103 13.71 -9.51 5.01
C SER A 103 12.78 -10.68 4.77
N ASP A 104 11.63 -10.44 4.15
CA ASP A 104 10.53 -11.41 4.10
C ASP A 104 9.90 -11.56 2.70
N GLY A 105 10.37 -10.81 1.71
CA GLY A 105 9.91 -10.95 0.32
C GLY A 105 8.51 -10.36 0.08
N THR A 106 7.98 -9.60 1.03
CA THR A 106 6.60 -9.13 1.02
C THR A 106 6.46 -7.92 0.11
N VAL A 107 5.46 -7.90 -0.77
CA VAL A 107 5.28 -6.78 -1.72
C VAL A 107 4.62 -5.60 -1.01
N THR A 108 5.40 -4.54 -0.77
CA THR A 108 4.99 -3.31 -0.07
C THR A 108 4.44 -2.22 -0.97
N ALA A 109 4.60 -2.30 -2.29
CA ALA A 109 3.93 -1.41 -3.23
C ALA A 109 4.00 -1.99 -4.62
N GLN A 110 3.02 -1.70 -5.48
CA GLN A 110 3.06 -2.16 -6.86
C GLN A 110 2.48 -1.14 -7.85
N ILE A 111 3.14 -0.98 -9.00
CA ILE A 111 2.61 -0.35 -10.21
C ILE A 111 2.32 -1.46 -11.21
N ALA A 112 1.05 -1.70 -11.51
CA ALA A 112 0.68 -2.63 -12.56
C ALA A 112 1.11 -2.11 -13.95
N VAL A 113 1.14 -3.01 -14.94
CA VAL A 113 1.46 -2.67 -16.33
C VAL A 113 0.59 -1.51 -16.83
N ASN A 114 1.16 -0.65 -17.68
CA ASN A 114 0.52 0.53 -18.26
C ASN A 114 0.06 1.62 -17.27
N ASN A 115 0.31 1.47 -15.97
CA ASN A 115 0.03 2.50 -14.96
C ASN A 115 1.30 3.29 -14.61
N GLY A 116 1.11 4.51 -14.10
CA GLY A 116 2.19 5.41 -13.70
C GLY A 116 2.37 5.57 -12.18
N ARG A 117 1.50 4.96 -11.37
CA ARG A 117 1.52 5.07 -9.90
C ARG A 117 0.94 3.83 -9.22
N SER A 118 1.33 3.59 -7.97
CA SER A 118 0.71 2.56 -7.14
C SER A 118 -0.70 2.92 -6.70
N LYS A 119 -1.49 1.89 -6.39
CA LYS A 119 -2.76 1.99 -5.66
C LYS A 119 -2.56 1.23 -4.35
N MET A 120 -2.63 1.94 -3.22
CA MET A 120 -2.34 1.37 -1.91
C MET A 120 -3.41 1.85 -0.93
N ALA A 121 -3.94 0.90 -0.15
CA ALA A 121 -4.83 1.17 0.97
C ALA A 121 -4.12 0.78 2.28
N ILE A 122 -2.91 1.31 2.45
CA ILE A 122 -2.10 1.21 3.66
C ILE A 122 -1.40 2.54 3.89
N PHE A 123 -1.24 2.93 5.15
CA PHE A 123 -0.56 4.16 5.53
C PHE A 123 0.12 4.01 6.90
N GLY A 124 1.35 4.50 7.01
CA GLY A 124 2.09 4.57 8.28
C GLY A 124 2.05 5.99 8.83
N VAL A 125 1.66 6.12 10.08
CA VAL A 125 1.61 7.40 10.79
C VAL A 125 2.88 7.53 11.62
N PRO A 126 3.70 8.58 11.42
CA PRO A 126 4.86 8.82 12.27
C PRO A 126 4.46 9.22 13.69
N SER A 127 5.38 9.02 14.63
CA SER A 127 5.27 9.49 16.01
C SER A 127 5.02 11.00 16.06
N GLY A 128 4.18 11.43 17.01
CA GLY A 128 3.78 12.83 17.17
C GLY A 128 2.80 13.34 16.11
N HIS A 129 2.27 12.45 15.28
CA HIS A 129 1.20 12.76 14.34
C HIS A 129 0.02 11.84 14.58
N THR A 130 -1.17 12.34 14.28
CA THR A 130 -2.42 11.58 14.33
C THR A 130 -3.05 11.53 12.95
N PHE A 131 -3.40 10.32 12.48
CA PHE A 131 -4.23 10.17 11.29
C PHE A 131 -5.70 10.22 11.68
N GLN A 132 -6.43 11.13 11.05
CA GLN A 132 -7.86 11.33 11.23
C GLN A 132 -8.57 10.74 10.01
N LEU A 133 -9.11 9.53 10.19
CA LEU A 133 -9.85 8.80 9.15
C LEU A 133 -11.25 9.40 9.01
N ALA A 134 -11.54 9.97 7.84
CA ALA A 134 -12.82 10.58 7.52
C ALA A 134 -13.82 9.53 6.99
N ASP A 135 -13.36 8.69 6.06
CA ASP A 135 -14.16 7.65 5.44
C ASP A 135 -13.27 6.49 4.96
N TYR A 136 -13.90 5.35 4.74
CA TYR A 136 -13.34 4.29 3.90
C TYR A 136 -14.44 3.68 3.05
N TYR A 137 -14.04 3.16 1.90
CA TYR A 137 -14.97 2.65 0.90
C TYR A 137 -14.45 1.35 0.31
N GLY A 138 -15.40 0.60 -0.24
CA GLY A 138 -15.12 -0.66 -0.90
C GLY A 138 -16.17 -0.97 -1.95
N SER A 139 -15.72 -1.54 -3.06
CA SER A 139 -16.56 -2.05 -4.13
C SER A 139 -16.09 -3.43 -4.50
N VAL A 140 -17.03 -4.30 -4.83
CA VAL A 140 -16.73 -5.57 -5.45
C VAL A 140 -17.46 -5.69 -6.78
N LEU A 141 -16.73 -6.11 -7.81
CA LEU A 141 -17.25 -6.35 -9.14
C LEU A 141 -16.87 -7.77 -9.55
N LYS A 142 -17.87 -8.53 -10.00
CA LYS A 142 -17.68 -9.88 -10.52
C LYS A 142 -18.60 -10.11 -11.72
N ALA A 143 -18.09 -10.74 -12.77
CA ALA A 143 -18.82 -10.91 -14.02
C ALA A 143 -19.84 -12.07 -13.99
N ALA A 144 -19.63 -13.12 -13.18
CA ALA A 144 -20.53 -14.27 -13.09
C ALA A 144 -20.48 -14.94 -11.70
N ALA A 145 -21.64 -15.40 -11.21
CA ALA A 145 -21.90 -16.02 -9.90
C ALA A 145 -21.85 -15.08 -8.68
N ALA A 146 -22.70 -15.35 -7.69
CA ALA A 146 -22.72 -14.66 -6.40
C ALA A 146 -21.43 -14.94 -5.62
N LEU A 147 -20.89 -13.93 -4.95
CA LEU A 147 -19.81 -14.06 -3.98
C LEU A 147 -20.03 -13.17 -2.77
N ARG A 148 -19.21 -13.40 -1.75
CA ARG A 148 -19.08 -12.50 -0.61
C ARG A 148 -17.66 -11.95 -0.56
N CYS A 149 -17.53 -10.69 -0.17
CA CYS A 149 -16.26 -10.04 0.07
C CYS A 149 -16.30 -9.29 1.40
N ASN A 150 -15.39 -9.61 2.30
CA ASN A 150 -15.28 -8.95 3.59
C ASN A 150 -14.15 -7.93 3.54
N PHE A 151 -14.47 -6.68 3.82
CA PHE A 151 -13.52 -5.59 3.99
C PHE A 151 -13.26 -5.38 5.47
N THR A 152 -11.99 -5.38 5.86
CA THR A 152 -11.56 -5.21 7.25
C THR A 152 -10.59 -4.04 7.31
N LEU A 153 -10.96 -3.00 8.05
CA LEU A 153 -10.06 -1.93 8.45
C LEU A 153 -9.27 -2.39 9.67
N LEU A 154 -7.96 -2.43 9.52
CA LEU A 154 -7.01 -2.93 10.50
C LEU A 154 -6.08 -1.80 10.91
N TYR A 155 -5.69 -1.79 12.19
CA TYR A 155 -4.67 -0.88 12.69
C TYR A 155 -3.67 -1.60 13.59
N ASN A 156 -2.39 -1.27 13.46
CA ASN A 156 -1.33 -1.74 14.34
C ASN A 156 -0.81 -0.56 15.17
N PRO A 157 -1.06 -0.54 16.51
CA PRO A 157 -0.60 0.54 17.39
C PRO A 157 0.88 0.46 17.78
N GLU A 158 1.55 -0.68 17.55
CA GLU A 158 2.94 -0.91 17.95
C GLU A 158 3.75 -1.50 16.78
N PRO A 159 3.88 -0.75 15.66
CA PRO A 159 4.50 -1.29 14.45
C PRO A 159 6.02 -1.52 14.57
N GLU A 160 6.65 -1.00 15.63
CA GLU A 160 8.07 -1.19 15.93
C GLU A 160 8.37 -2.53 16.58
N THR A 161 7.46 -3.03 17.42
CA THR A 161 7.67 -4.21 18.28
C THR A 161 6.79 -5.38 17.84
N GLN A 162 5.57 -5.10 17.39
CA GLN A 162 4.57 -6.11 17.04
C GLN A 162 4.13 -5.94 15.58
N THR A 163 5.06 -6.19 14.66
CA THR A 163 4.90 -6.03 13.20
C THR A 163 3.72 -6.78 12.56
N LEU A 164 3.23 -7.82 13.22
CA LEU A 164 2.17 -8.72 12.76
C LEU A 164 0.82 -8.49 13.44
N MET A 165 0.78 -7.80 14.58
CA MET A 165 -0.44 -7.71 15.37
C MET A 165 -1.29 -6.54 14.90
N PHE A 166 -2.36 -6.86 14.18
CA PHE A 166 -3.34 -5.87 13.74
C PHE A 166 -4.64 -6.04 14.52
N ASN A 167 -5.09 -4.93 15.10
CA ASN A 167 -6.39 -4.83 15.74
C ASN A 167 -7.46 -4.50 14.69
N HIS A 168 -8.63 -5.11 14.84
CA HIS A 168 -9.80 -4.81 14.01
C HIS A 168 -10.39 -3.46 14.43
N ALA A 169 -10.41 -2.50 13.50
CA ALA A 169 -11.07 -1.22 13.71
C ALA A 169 -12.52 -1.26 13.21
N HIS A 170 -12.77 -1.91 12.07
CA HIS A 170 -14.11 -2.05 11.50
C HIS A 170 -14.15 -3.19 10.46
N ASP A 171 -15.27 -3.90 10.40
CA ASP A 171 -15.54 -4.94 9.40
C ASP A 171 -16.77 -4.58 8.57
N TRP A 172 -16.76 -4.88 7.27
CA TRP A 172 -17.88 -4.67 6.36
C TRP A 172 -17.98 -5.79 5.32
N GLY A 173 -19.12 -6.46 5.24
CA GLY A 173 -19.38 -7.48 4.22
C GLY A 173 -20.10 -6.89 3.01
N LEU A 174 -19.67 -7.28 1.81
CA LEU A 174 -20.37 -7.09 0.55
C LEU A 174 -20.79 -8.43 -0.05
N ASP A 175 -21.93 -8.45 -0.73
CA ASP A 175 -22.42 -9.59 -1.50
C ASP A 175 -22.80 -9.10 -2.90
N THR A 176 -22.20 -9.68 -3.95
CA THR A 176 -22.42 -9.22 -5.33
C THR A 176 -23.86 -9.41 -5.82
N THR A 177 -24.68 -10.19 -5.11
CA THR A 177 -26.10 -10.39 -5.40
C THR A 177 -26.98 -9.27 -4.83
N GLY A 178 -26.47 -8.54 -3.84
CA GLY A 178 -27.19 -7.49 -3.14
C GLY A 178 -26.46 -6.17 -3.24
N ASN A 179 -25.49 -5.98 -2.35
CA ASN A 179 -24.75 -4.74 -2.27
C ASN A 179 -23.30 -4.93 -2.74
N SER A 180 -22.95 -4.26 -3.83
CA SER A 180 -21.62 -4.31 -4.46
C SER A 180 -20.75 -3.09 -4.14
N TRP A 181 -21.27 -2.13 -3.36
CA TRP A 181 -20.57 -0.90 -2.97
C TRP A 181 -20.91 -0.52 -1.53
N PHE A 182 -19.92 0.00 -0.80
CA PHE A 182 -20.18 0.74 0.42
C PHE A 182 -19.23 1.91 0.55
N GLU A 183 -19.71 2.91 1.29
CA GLU A 183 -18.90 3.99 1.81
C GLU A 183 -19.31 4.19 3.26
N LYS A 184 -18.34 4.16 4.18
CA LYS A 184 -18.56 4.36 5.60
C LYS A 184 -17.94 5.69 6.02
N PRO A 185 -18.73 6.79 6.03
CA PRO A 185 -18.27 8.04 6.61
C PRO A 185 -18.28 7.94 8.14
N PHE A 186 -17.30 8.59 8.77
CA PHE A 186 -17.24 8.81 10.21
C PHE A 186 -17.68 10.24 10.53
N LYS A 187 -18.80 10.39 11.24
CA LYS A 187 -19.32 11.71 11.67
C LYS A 187 -18.29 12.47 12.51
N ILE A 188 -17.54 11.74 13.34
CA ILE A 188 -16.36 12.24 14.04
C ILE A 188 -15.19 11.40 13.50
N PRO A 189 -14.17 12.01 12.88
CA PRO A 189 -13.05 11.26 12.31
C PRO A 189 -12.44 10.29 13.32
N LYS A 190 -12.26 9.04 12.91
CA LYS A 190 -11.62 8.05 13.76
C LYS A 190 -10.13 8.38 13.83
N ARG A 191 -9.62 8.60 15.04
CA ARG A 191 -8.22 8.99 15.27
C ARG A 191 -7.35 7.77 15.52
N PHE A 192 -6.21 7.74 14.84
CA PHE A 192 -5.15 6.76 15.01
C PHE A 192 -3.84 7.50 15.32
N PRO A 193 -3.44 7.55 16.60
CA PRO A 193 -2.20 8.21 17.00
C PRO A 193 -1.00 7.41 16.52
N GLY A 194 0.04 8.11 16.08
CA GLY A 194 1.31 7.52 15.70
C GLY A 194 2.19 7.19 16.91
N PRO A 195 3.13 6.24 16.78
CA PRO A 195 3.40 5.47 15.56
C PRO A 195 2.36 4.37 15.35
N CYS A 196 1.79 4.28 14.15
CA CYS A 196 0.86 3.20 13.82
C CYS A 196 0.81 2.90 12.32
N ILE A 197 0.30 1.71 11.98
CA ILE A 197 -0.04 1.34 10.59
C ILE A 197 -1.54 1.18 10.48
N ILE A 198 -2.14 1.75 9.43
CA ILE A 198 -3.53 1.57 9.09
C ILE A 198 -3.59 0.87 7.74
N LYS A 199 -4.36 -0.22 7.62
CA LYS A 199 -4.56 -0.93 6.36
C LYS A 199 -6.02 -1.30 6.15
N LEU A 200 -6.45 -1.29 4.89
CA LEU A 200 -7.72 -1.86 4.46
C LEU A 200 -7.43 -3.16 3.71
N GLN A 201 -7.97 -4.24 4.23
CA GLN A 201 -7.89 -5.57 3.63
C GLN A 201 -9.26 -5.93 3.05
N ALA A 202 -9.29 -6.65 1.93
CA ALA A 202 -10.52 -7.31 1.52
C ALA A 202 -10.24 -8.75 1.13
N ASN A 203 -11.11 -9.65 1.59
CA ASN A 203 -11.03 -11.08 1.32
C ASN A 203 -12.29 -11.49 0.56
N ALA A 204 -12.12 -12.01 -0.66
CA ALA A 204 -13.22 -12.45 -1.52
C ALA A 204 -13.32 -13.99 -1.50
N THR A 205 -14.53 -14.52 -1.37
CA THR A 205 -14.76 -15.98 -1.29
C THR A 205 -14.62 -16.71 -2.64
N ALA A 206 -14.26 -16.00 -3.70
CA ALA A 206 -14.25 -16.57 -5.05
C ALA A 206 -13.18 -15.91 -5.95
N ALA A 207 -12.69 -16.73 -6.88
CA ALA A 207 -11.83 -16.36 -7.99
C ALA A 207 -12.36 -15.23 -8.86
N ASP A 208 -11.48 -14.59 -9.63
CA ASP A 208 -11.78 -13.62 -10.69
C ASP A 208 -12.63 -12.44 -10.20
N THR A 209 -12.39 -12.06 -8.95
CA THR A 209 -13.12 -11.00 -8.28
C THR A 209 -12.32 -9.71 -8.35
N THR A 210 -12.91 -8.67 -8.92
CA THR A 210 -12.32 -7.34 -8.89
C THR A 210 -12.76 -6.63 -7.61
N VAL A 211 -11.80 -6.27 -6.77
CA VAL A 211 -12.06 -5.46 -5.58
C VAL A 211 -11.39 -4.09 -5.71
N ILE A 212 -12.11 -3.07 -5.27
CA ILE A 212 -11.62 -1.70 -5.19
C ILE A 212 -11.88 -1.24 -3.77
N GLY A 213 -10.86 -0.75 -3.08
CA GLY A 213 -11.00 -0.22 -1.73
C GLY A 213 -10.00 0.89 -1.48
N GLY A 214 -10.35 1.77 -0.56
CA GLY A 214 -9.50 2.86 -0.13
C GLY A 214 -10.05 3.53 1.11
N PHE A 215 -9.25 4.44 1.65
CA PHE A 215 -9.64 5.29 2.75
C PHE A 215 -9.18 6.72 2.51
N ASN A 216 -9.88 7.66 3.14
CA ASN A 216 -9.58 9.07 3.11
C ASN A 216 -9.38 9.60 4.54
N GLY A 217 -8.40 10.48 4.69
CA GLY A 217 -8.11 11.08 5.98
C GLY A 217 -7.02 12.14 5.90
N VAL A 218 -6.80 12.80 7.02
CA VAL A 218 -5.81 13.87 7.18
C VAL A 218 -4.84 13.50 8.27
N VAL A 219 -3.55 13.77 8.04
CA VAL A 219 -2.51 13.67 9.07
C VAL A 219 -2.34 15.04 9.71
N THR A 220 -2.48 15.10 11.03
CA THR A 220 -2.26 16.33 11.81
C THR A 220 -1.10 16.12 12.78
N HIS A 221 -0.25 17.14 12.92
CA HIS A 221 0.80 17.15 13.94
C HIS A 221 0.18 17.43 15.32
N ASP A 222 0.51 16.63 16.33
CA ASP A 222 -0.17 16.67 17.63
C ASP A 222 0.09 17.97 18.40
N ALA A 223 1.23 18.64 18.17
CA ALA A 223 1.50 19.95 18.79
C ALA A 223 0.54 21.07 18.35
N LEU A 224 -0.22 20.89 17.27
CA LEU A 224 -1.18 21.89 16.79
C LEU A 224 -2.53 21.81 17.53
N LEU A 225 -2.79 20.71 18.26
CA LEU A 225 -4.00 20.52 19.07
C LEU A 225 -3.84 20.98 20.53
N ALA A 226 -2.62 21.37 20.94
CA ALA A 226 -2.33 21.87 22.29
C ALA A 226 -2.50 23.40 22.44
N GLN A 227 -2.81 24.14 21.38
CA GLN A 227 -3.12 25.57 21.46
C GLN A 227 -4.61 25.78 21.71
N THR A 228 -5.02 25.68 22.96
CA THR A 228 -6.24 26.36 23.44
C THR A 228 -5.80 27.76 23.93
N PRO A 229 -6.47 28.87 23.54
CA PRO A 229 -6.16 30.18 24.10
C PRO A 229 -6.47 30.19 25.59
N GLY A 230 -5.54 30.71 26.39
CA GLY A 230 -5.81 31.10 27.78
C GLY A 230 -6.72 32.32 27.86
#